data_AF-A0A2D4FV59-F1
#
_entry.id   AF-A0A2D4FV59-F1
#
_cell.length_a   1.000
_cell.length_b   1.000
_cell.length_c   1.000
_cell.angle_alpha   90.00
_cell.angle_beta   90.00
_cell.angle_gamma   90.00
#
_symmetry.space_group_name_H-M   'P 1'
#
loop_
_entity.id
_entity.type
_entity.pdbx_description
1 polymer ?
#
loop_
_entity_poly.entity_id
_entity_poly.type
_entity_poly.pdbx_seq_one_letter_code
_entity_poly.pdbx_strand_id
1 'polypeptide(L)'
;MLASVLMDENFIKPVGVRSIEAIRNGDLTEQFLDDSTALYAFAESYKKKINPKEQLNINILELSGTILKQGFLIKQGHKRKNWKVRRFVLRSDPAFLHYYDPTKEDNKPVGGFSLRGCLVSALEDNGVPTGVKGNVQGNLFKIITKNDIHYYIQASSKAERANWIEAIKPLT
;
A
#
# COMPACT_ATOMS: atom_id res chain seq x y z
N MET A 1 -9.96 0.97 34.47
CA MET A 1 -11.12 0.13 34.07
C MET A 1 -10.97 -0.18 32.59
N LEU A 2 -11.29 -1.40 32.12
CA LEU A 2 -11.02 -1.84 30.73
C LEU A 2 -11.58 -0.88 29.67
N ALA A 3 -12.77 -0.31 29.90
CA ALA A 3 -13.43 0.59 28.94
C ALA A 3 -12.67 1.90 28.68
N SER A 4 -12.05 2.50 29.71
CA SER A 4 -11.22 3.70 29.56
C SER A 4 -9.99 3.42 28.70
N VAL A 5 -9.31 2.28 28.96
CA VAL A 5 -8.15 1.84 28.17
C VAL A 5 -8.55 1.59 26.71
N LEU A 6 -9.73 1.04 26.46
CA LEU A 6 -10.23 0.84 25.10
C LEU A 6 -10.54 2.16 24.36
N MET A 7 -10.89 3.24 25.06
CA MET A 7 -11.03 4.56 24.44
C MET A 7 -9.69 5.26 24.24
N ASP A 8 -8.79 5.19 25.23
CA ASP A 8 -7.44 5.76 25.12
C ASP A 8 -6.67 5.15 23.94
N GLU A 9 -6.80 3.84 23.75
CA GLU A 9 -6.21 3.09 22.64
C GLU A 9 -7.07 3.13 21.35
N ASN A 10 -8.12 3.96 21.34
CA ASN A 10 -8.96 4.25 20.18
C ASN A 10 -9.67 3.01 19.58
N PHE A 11 -9.92 1.97 20.40
CA PHE A 11 -10.64 0.74 20.04
C PHE A 11 -12.16 0.88 20.12
N ILE A 12 -12.67 1.85 20.87
CA ILE A 12 -14.10 2.19 20.92
C ILE A 12 -14.25 3.71 20.81
N LYS A 13 -15.35 4.18 20.21
CA LYS A 13 -15.66 5.59 20.02
C LYS A 13 -17.10 5.89 20.45
N PRO A 14 -17.39 7.09 21.01
CA PRO A 14 -18.75 7.48 21.31
C PRO A 14 -19.56 7.67 20.03
N VAL A 15 -20.79 7.21 20.04
CA VAL A 15 -21.73 7.36 18.92
C VAL A 15 -23.10 7.89 19.36
N GLY A 16 -23.41 7.85 20.65
CA GLY A 16 -24.63 8.40 21.22
C GLY A 16 -24.48 9.88 21.55
N VAL A 17 -25.59 10.62 21.54
CA VAL A 17 -25.61 12.05 21.91
C VAL A 17 -24.97 12.28 23.28
N ARG A 18 -25.35 11.47 24.27
CA ARG A 18 -24.82 11.49 25.65
C ARG A 18 -23.31 11.26 25.73
N SER A 19 -22.79 10.23 25.04
CA SER A 19 -21.36 9.92 25.07
C SER A 19 -20.52 10.93 24.29
N ILE A 20 -21.08 11.56 23.25
CA ILE A 20 -20.42 12.64 22.49
C ILE A 20 -20.38 13.94 23.31
N GLU A 21 -21.45 14.30 24.02
CA GLU A 21 -21.48 15.47 24.89
C GLU A 21 -20.50 15.36 26.06
N ALA A 22 -20.31 14.16 26.61
CA ALA A 22 -19.33 13.89 27.66
C ALA A 22 -17.90 14.22 27.22
N ILE A 23 -17.52 13.84 26.00
CA ILE A 23 -16.20 14.17 25.44
C ILE A 23 -16.03 15.68 25.22
N ARG A 24 -17.11 16.39 24.88
CA ARG A 24 -17.05 17.83 24.60
C ARG A 24 -16.96 18.69 25.86
N ASN A 25 -17.48 18.20 26.98
CA ASN A 25 -17.66 18.98 28.21
C ASN A 25 -16.80 18.48 29.40
N GLY A 26 -16.07 17.37 29.26
CA GLY A 26 -15.40 16.68 30.37
C GLY A 26 -13.95 17.09 30.64
N ASP A 27 -13.60 17.19 31.92
CA ASP A 27 -12.21 17.21 32.41
C ASP A 27 -11.54 15.84 32.17
N LEU A 28 -10.22 15.82 32.01
CA LEU A 28 -9.41 14.74 31.40
C LEU A 28 -9.54 13.35 32.04
N THR A 29 -10.21 13.23 33.19
CA THR A 29 -10.19 12.02 34.02
C THR A 29 -11.38 11.07 33.82
N GLU A 30 -12.47 11.48 33.17
CA GLU A 30 -13.68 10.62 33.03
C GLU A 30 -14.34 10.70 31.65
N GLN A 31 -13.65 10.25 30.60
CA GLN A 31 -14.19 10.24 29.23
C GLN A 31 -15.25 9.13 28.98
N PHE A 32 -15.26 8.08 29.80
CA PHE A 32 -16.21 6.97 29.69
C PHE A 32 -17.38 7.13 30.67
N LEU A 33 -18.58 7.26 30.12
CA LEU A 33 -19.82 7.20 30.89
C LEU A 33 -20.36 5.78 30.97
N ASP A 34 -20.50 5.25 32.19
CA ASP A 34 -21.24 4.03 32.51
C ASP A 34 -22.74 4.32 32.69
N ASP A 35 -23.32 5.03 31.72
CA ASP A 35 -24.74 5.37 31.68
C ASP A 35 -25.40 4.54 30.56
N SER A 36 -26.57 3.94 30.85
CA SER A 36 -27.26 3.05 29.91
C SER A 36 -27.77 3.72 28.62
N THR A 37 -27.76 5.06 28.57
CA THR A 37 -28.08 5.87 27.40
C THR A 37 -26.83 6.34 26.64
N ALA A 38 -25.63 6.09 27.16
CA ALA A 38 -24.36 6.37 26.49
C ALA A 38 -24.01 5.23 25.52
N LEU A 39 -24.01 5.53 24.22
CA LEU A 39 -23.70 4.54 23.18
C LEU A 39 -22.27 4.68 22.69
N TYR A 40 -21.57 3.55 22.58
CA TYR A 40 -20.21 3.44 22.05
C TYR A 40 -20.15 2.34 21.00
N ALA A 41 -19.31 2.53 19.98
CA ALA A 41 -19.09 1.55 18.93
C ALA A 41 -17.60 1.18 18.88
N PHE A 42 -17.29 -0.08 18.62
CA PHE A 42 -15.91 -0.50 18.36
C PHE A 42 -15.39 0.18 17.09
N ALA A 43 -14.20 0.77 17.18
CA ALA A 43 -13.44 1.22 16.03
C ALA A 43 -12.99 -0.03 15.28
N GLU A 44 -13.66 -0.33 14.17
CA GLU A 44 -13.36 -1.48 13.32
C GLU A 44 -11.89 -1.46 12.89
N SER A 45 -11.05 -2.25 13.56
CA SER A 45 -9.68 -2.50 13.10
C SER A 45 -9.23 -3.93 13.38
N TYR A 46 -9.92 -4.89 12.75
CA TYR A 46 -9.28 -6.15 12.41
C TYR A 46 -9.57 -6.42 10.94
N LYS A 47 -8.52 -6.33 10.11
CA LYS A 47 -8.41 -6.87 8.75
C LYS A 47 -9.78 -7.17 8.14
N LYS A 48 -10.41 -6.18 7.52
CA LYS A 48 -11.63 -6.40 6.71
C LYS A 48 -11.37 -7.67 5.90
N LYS A 49 -12.10 -8.76 6.19
CA LYS A 49 -12.36 -9.77 5.18
C LYS A 49 -13.19 -9.02 4.15
N ILE A 50 -12.50 -8.37 3.22
CA ILE A 50 -13.14 -7.66 2.12
C ILE A 50 -14.03 -8.71 1.48
N ASN A 51 -15.34 -8.43 1.42
CA ASN A 51 -16.29 -9.32 0.79
C ASN A 51 -15.76 -9.65 -0.62
N PRO A 52 -15.77 -10.91 -1.09
CA PRO A 52 -15.28 -11.24 -2.44
C PRO A 52 -15.80 -10.32 -3.55
N LYS A 53 -17.05 -9.84 -3.43
CA LYS A 53 -17.64 -8.84 -4.34
C LYS A 53 -16.99 -7.46 -4.24
N GLU A 54 -16.74 -6.97 -3.02
CA GLU A 54 -16.04 -5.70 -2.79
C GLU A 54 -14.57 -5.78 -3.22
N GLN A 55 -13.93 -6.92 -3.02
CA GLN A 55 -12.53 -7.12 -3.43
C GLN A 55 -12.43 -7.18 -4.96
N LEU A 56 -13.41 -7.79 -5.62
CA LEU A 56 -13.52 -7.74 -7.08
C LEU A 56 -13.74 -6.31 -7.57
N ASN A 57 -14.64 -5.55 -6.93
CA ASN A 57 -14.91 -4.16 -7.28
C ASN A 57 -13.69 -3.25 -7.08
N ILE A 58 -12.95 -3.40 -5.98
CA ILE A 58 -11.71 -2.67 -5.73
C ILE A 58 -10.67 -3.04 -6.81
N ASN A 59 -10.48 -4.32 -7.12
CA ASN A 59 -9.57 -4.73 -8.20
C ASN A 59 -10.00 -4.16 -9.56
N ILE A 60 -11.30 -4.13 -9.88
CA ILE A 60 -11.79 -3.54 -11.14
C ILE A 60 -11.45 -2.06 -11.20
N LEU A 61 -11.68 -1.31 -10.11
CA LEU A 61 -11.39 0.12 -10.06
C LEU A 61 -9.89 0.41 -10.14
N GLU A 62 -9.06 -0.35 -9.44
CA GLU A 62 -7.60 -0.20 -9.50
C GLU A 62 -7.05 -0.55 -10.91
N LEU A 63 -7.70 -1.48 -11.61
CA LEU A 63 -7.32 -1.93 -12.94
C LEU A 63 -7.95 -1.10 -14.08
N SER A 64 -8.89 -0.20 -13.79
CA SER A 64 -9.60 0.58 -14.82
C SER A 64 -8.79 1.72 -15.42
N GLY A 65 -7.65 2.07 -14.82
CA GLY A 65 -6.82 3.18 -15.28
C GLY A 65 -6.18 2.95 -16.65
N THR A 66 -5.98 4.03 -17.39
CA THR A 66 -5.34 4.05 -18.71
C THR A 66 -3.90 3.54 -18.61
N ILE A 67 -3.54 2.56 -19.44
CA ILE A 67 -2.18 2.01 -19.47
C ILE A 67 -1.25 3.02 -20.12
N LEU A 68 -0.26 3.51 -19.38
CA LEU A 68 0.77 4.41 -19.89
C LEU A 68 2.04 3.66 -20.33
N LYS A 69 2.38 2.57 -19.64
CA LYS A 69 3.57 1.77 -19.95
C LYS A 69 3.38 0.33 -19.49
N GLN A 70 3.93 -0.61 -20.25
CA GLN A 70 4.03 -2.00 -19.86
C GLN A 70 5.37 -2.60 -20.30
N GLY A 71 5.84 -3.61 -19.60
CA GLY A 71 7.09 -4.29 -19.91
C GLY A 71 7.50 -5.30 -18.85
N PHE A 72 8.54 -6.07 -19.12
CA PHE A 72 9.05 -7.09 -18.21
C PHE A 72 10.21 -6.53 -17.41
N LEU A 73 10.12 -6.62 -16.09
CA LEU A 73 11.17 -6.21 -15.16
C LEU A 73 11.43 -7.32 -14.15
N ILE A 74 12.56 -7.23 -13.45
CA ILE A 74 12.90 -8.18 -12.40
C ILE A 74 12.63 -7.53 -11.05
N LYS A 75 11.77 -8.16 -10.25
CA LYS A 75 11.34 -7.64 -8.96
C LYS A 75 11.91 -8.49 -7.83
N GLN A 76 12.39 -7.84 -6.77
CA GLN A 76 12.72 -8.53 -5.53
C GLN A 76 11.45 -8.92 -4.75
N GLY A 77 11.40 -10.17 -4.28
CA GLY A 77 10.36 -10.66 -3.38
C GLY A 77 10.40 -9.96 -2.02
N HIS A 78 9.23 -9.74 -1.42
CA HIS A 78 9.13 -8.99 -0.17
C HIS A 78 9.63 -9.79 1.04
N LYS A 79 9.11 -11.02 1.23
CA LYS A 79 9.48 -11.95 2.32
C LYS A 79 10.78 -12.71 2.03
N ARG A 80 10.76 -13.54 0.98
CA ARG A 80 11.95 -14.23 0.47
C ARG A 80 12.52 -13.34 -0.62
N LYS A 81 13.71 -12.78 -0.40
CA LYS A 81 14.35 -11.75 -1.22
C LYS A 81 14.85 -12.26 -2.59
N ASN A 82 14.14 -13.20 -3.20
CA ASN A 82 14.44 -13.78 -4.50
C ASN A 82 13.98 -12.82 -5.59
N TRP A 83 14.72 -12.80 -6.69
CA TRP A 83 14.40 -12.00 -7.88
C TRP A 83 13.49 -12.80 -8.82
N LYS A 84 12.43 -12.17 -9.30
CA LYS A 84 11.48 -12.80 -10.22
C LYS A 84 11.15 -11.87 -11.38
N VAL A 85 11.15 -12.41 -12.59
CA VAL A 85 10.61 -11.73 -13.77
C VAL A 85 9.10 -11.53 -13.57
N ARG A 86 8.65 -10.30 -13.80
CA ARG A 86 7.25 -9.90 -13.72
C ARG A 86 6.93 -8.95 -14.86
N ARG A 87 5.73 -9.11 -15.45
CA ARG A 87 5.20 -8.12 -16.39
C ARG A 87 4.57 -7.00 -15.59
N PHE A 88 5.14 -5.80 -15.66
CA PHE A 88 4.62 -4.61 -15.01
C PHE A 88 3.70 -3.84 -15.95
N VAL A 89 2.64 -3.25 -15.38
CA VAL A 89 1.67 -2.40 -16.07
C VAL A 89 1.45 -1.15 -15.24
N LEU A 90 1.88 -0.02 -15.78
CA LEU A 90 1.70 1.32 -15.23
C LEU A 90 0.40 1.92 -15.74
N ARG A 91 -0.45 2.38 -14.83
CA ARG A 91 -1.73 2.99 -15.13
C ARG A 91 -1.82 4.40 -14.55
N SER A 92 -2.51 5.29 -15.26
CA SER A 92 -2.97 6.59 -14.76
C SER A 92 -4.49 6.59 -14.65
N ASP A 93 -5.01 7.40 -13.73
CA ASP A 93 -6.44 7.64 -13.52
C ASP A 93 -7.31 6.35 -13.39
N PRO A 94 -7.16 5.57 -12.29
CA PRO A 94 -6.33 5.86 -11.12
C PRO A 94 -4.86 5.45 -11.29
N ALA A 95 -3.97 6.18 -10.60
CA ALA A 95 -2.53 5.97 -10.65
C ALA A 95 -2.10 4.70 -9.87
N PHE A 96 -1.78 3.63 -10.59
CA PHE A 96 -1.41 2.33 -10.03
C PHE A 96 -0.29 1.66 -10.83
N LEU A 97 0.55 0.90 -10.12
CA LEU A 97 1.51 -0.01 -10.74
C LEU A 97 1.16 -1.45 -10.35
N HIS A 98 0.76 -2.25 -11.36
CA HIS A 98 0.44 -3.66 -11.20
C HIS A 98 1.55 -4.54 -11.77
N TYR A 99 1.70 -5.75 -11.24
CA TYR A 99 2.62 -6.74 -11.78
C TYR A 99 2.02 -8.15 -11.82
N TYR A 100 2.30 -8.85 -12.91
CA TYR A 100 1.70 -10.14 -13.27
C TYR A 100 2.78 -11.23 -13.32
N ASP A 101 2.39 -12.48 -13.07
CA ASP A 101 3.25 -13.63 -13.30
C ASP A 101 3.20 -13.98 -14.79
N PRO A 102 4.30 -13.82 -15.54
CA PRO A 102 4.25 -14.03 -16.99
C PRO A 102 4.06 -15.50 -17.38
N THR A 103 4.20 -16.44 -16.42
CA THR A 103 4.00 -17.87 -16.65
C THR A 103 2.56 -18.31 -16.40
N LYS A 104 1.66 -17.41 -16.00
CA LYS A 104 0.25 -17.73 -15.76
C LYS A 104 -0.61 -17.13 -16.86
N GLU A 105 -1.61 -17.90 -17.28
CA GLU A 105 -2.59 -17.49 -18.28
C GLU A 105 -3.70 -16.60 -17.68
N ASP A 106 -3.77 -16.48 -16.36
CA ASP A 106 -4.75 -15.62 -15.71
C ASP A 106 -4.39 -14.14 -15.88
N ASN A 107 -5.36 -13.33 -16.29
CA ASN A 107 -5.21 -11.88 -16.37
C ASN A 107 -5.28 -11.18 -14.99
N LYS A 108 -4.95 -11.91 -13.91
CA LYS A 108 -5.00 -11.41 -12.54
C LYS A 108 -3.61 -10.95 -12.10
N PRO A 109 -3.46 -9.73 -11.58
CA PRO A 109 -2.17 -9.29 -11.05
C PRO A 109 -1.77 -10.14 -9.84
N VAL A 110 -0.48 -10.43 -9.74
CA VAL A 110 0.12 -11.03 -8.53
C VAL A 110 0.11 -10.01 -7.38
N GLY A 111 0.17 -8.73 -7.74
CA GLY A 111 -0.05 -7.62 -6.82
C GLY A 111 0.01 -6.29 -7.57
N GLY A 112 -0.27 -5.24 -6.82
CA GLY A 112 -0.17 -3.87 -7.28
C GLY A 112 -0.21 -2.92 -6.10
N PHE A 113 0.07 -1.66 -6.35
CA PHE A 113 -0.03 -0.60 -5.34
C PHE A 113 -0.34 0.73 -6.02
N SER A 114 -1.03 1.60 -5.29
CA SER A 114 -1.25 2.97 -5.72
C SER A 114 0.07 3.72 -5.75
N LEU A 115 0.27 4.52 -6.80
CA LEU A 115 1.46 5.36 -6.91
C LEU A 115 1.34 6.65 -6.09
N ARG A 116 0.13 7.07 -5.74
CA ARG A 116 -0.10 8.30 -4.96
C ARG A 116 0.63 8.26 -3.61
N GLY A 117 1.49 9.25 -3.39
CA GLY A 117 2.34 9.37 -2.21
C GLY A 117 3.53 8.41 -2.19
N CYS A 118 3.92 7.84 -3.34
CA CYS A 118 5.13 7.05 -3.44
C CYS A 118 6.36 7.94 -3.70
N LEU A 119 7.55 7.38 -3.51
CA LEU A 119 8.81 7.97 -3.94
C LEU A 119 9.50 6.99 -4.88
N VAL A 120 9.93 7.46 -6.06
CA VAL A 120 10.70 6.66 -7.02
C VAL A 120 12.11 7.22 -7.16
N SER A 121 13.13 6.36 -7.13
CA SER A 121 14.54 6.77 -7.26
C SER A 121 15.39 5.70 -7.92
N ALA A 122 16.37 6.13 -8.71
CA ALA A 122 17.41 5.23 -9.22
C ALA A 122 18.31 4.79 -8.06
N LEU A 123 18.82 3.56 -8.12
CA LEU A 123 19.89 3.10 -7.25
C LEU A 123 21.17 3.08 -8.08
N GLU A 124 22.20 3.77 -7.59
CA GLU A 124 23.49 3.82 -8.28
C GLU A 124 24.17 2.46 -8.29
N ASP A 125 25.04 2.27 -9.27
CA ASP A 125 25.72 1.00 -9.51
C ASP A 125 26.91 0.77 -8.54
N ASN A 126 27.09 1.67 -7.56
CA ASN A 126 28.19 1.70 -6.60
C ASN A 126 27.95 0.75 -5.41
N GLY A 127 27.83 -0.54 -5.71
CA GLY A 127 27.64 -1.61 -4.72
C GLY A 127 26.19 -2.11 -4.61
N VAL A 128 25.94 -3.01 -3.66
CA VAL A 128 24.61 -3.58 -3.40
C VAL A 128 23.86 -2.67 -2.41
N PRO A 129 22.76 -2.01 -2.81
CA PRO A 129 22.02 -1.11 -1.91
C PRO A 129 21.49 -1.85 -0.68
N THR A 130 21.46 -1.17 0.48
CA THR A 130 20.92 -1.74 1.72
C THR A 130 19.50 -2.27 1.52
N GLY A 131 19.30 -3.59 1.68
CA GLY A 131 18.01 -4.27 1.47
C GLY A 131 17.91 -5.09 0.18
N VAL A 132 18.81 -4.86 -0.78
CA VAL A 132 19.02 -5.72 -1.95
C VAL A 132 19.87 -6.91 -1.51
N LYS A 133 19.42 -8.13 -1.83
CA LYS A 133 20.15 -9.39 -1.53
C LYS A 133 20.40 -10.15 -2.83
N GLY A 134 21.59 -10.77 -2.93
CA GLY A 134 22.04 -11.55 -4.09
C GLY A 134 22.94 -10.78 -5.05
N ASN A 135 23.45 -11.46 -6.07
CA ASN A 135 24.35 -10.91 -7.10
C ASN A 135 23.61 -10.10 -8.17
N VAL A 136 22.74 -9.17 -7.76
CA VAL A 136 22.04 -8.28 -8.70
C VAL A 136 22.76 -6.95 -8.71
N GLN A 137 23.43 -6.68 -9.84
CA GLN A 137 24.21 -5.47 -10.07
C GLN A 137 23.64 -4.72 -11.28
N GLY A 138 23.54 -3.40 -11.15
CA GLY A 138 23.17 -2.51 -12.24
C GLY A 138 21.67 -2.35 -12.51
N ASN A 139 21.32 -1.19 -13.06
CA ASN A 139 19.99 -0.87 -13.62
C ASN A 139 18.82 -1.01 -12.61
N LEU A 140 19.11 -0.83 -11.33
CA LEU A 140 18.11 -0.89 -10.27
C LEU A 140 17.46 0.47 -10.02
N PHE A 141 16.19 0.42 -9.64
CA PHE A 141 15.46 1.52 -9.05
C PHE A 141 14.61 1.01 -7.90
N LYS A 142 14.25 1.91 -6.98
CA LYS A 142 13.32 1.60 -5.89
C LYS A 142 12.09 2.47 -5.94
N ILE A 143 10.97 1.90 -5.49
CA ILE A 143 9.75 2.63 -5.17
C ILE A 143 9.43 2.41 -3.70
N ILE A 144 9.28 3.49 -2.95
CA ILE A 144 8.87 3.48 -1.55
C ILE A 144 7.42 3.95 -1.52
N THR A 145 6.51 3.12 -1.00
CA THR A 145 5.10 3.51 -0.89
C THR A 145 4.86 4.39 0.32
N LYS A 146 3.70 5.06 0.38
CA LYS A 146 3.26 5.84 1.55
C LYS A 146 3.24 5.06 2.89
N ASN A 147 3.21 3.72 2.82
CA ASN A 147 3.24 2.83 3.98
C ASN A 147 4.65 2.27 4.23
N ASP A 148 5.68 2.93 3.71
CA ASP A 148 7.11 2.56 3.81
C ASP A 148 7.42 1.14 3.29
N ILE A 149 6.69 0.68 2.27
CA ILE A 149 7.00 -0.59 1.59
C ILE A 149 7.99 -0.33 0.46
N HIS A 150 9.15 -0.98 0.53
CA HIS A 150 10.22 -0.80 -0.45
C HIS A 150 10.15 -1.87 -1.53
N TYR A 151 10.01 -1.41 -2.77
CA TYR A 151 10.01 -2.23 -3.97
C TYR A 151 11.32 -2.03 -4.72
N TYR A 152 12.17 -3.06 -4.75
CA TYR A 152 13.38 -3.08 -5.57
C TYR A 152 13.08 -3.74 -6.92
N ILE A 153 13.39 -3.02 -7.99
CA ILE A 153 13.09 -3.43 -9.37
C ILE A 153 14.34 -3.18 -10.23
N GLN A 154 14.67 -4.14 -11.07
CA GLN A 154 15.77 -4.07 -12.02
C GLN A 154 15.21 -4.07 -13.46
N ALA A 155 15.72 -3.15 -14.26
CA ALA A 155 15.48 -3.08 -15.70
C ALA A 155 16.61 -3.78 -16.48
N SER A 156 16.35 -4.10 -17.75
CA SER A 156 17.35 -4.74 -18.63
C SER A 156 18.51 -3.80 -18.98
N SER A 157 18.28 -2.47 -18.95
CA SER A 157 19.27 -1.46 -19.29
C SER A 157 19.09 -0.17 -18.49
N LYS A 158 20.13 0.67 -18.47
CA LYS A 158 20.09 2.01 -17.86
C LYS A 158 19.03 2.90 -18.50
N ALA A 159 18.88 2.80 -19.82
CA ALA A 159 17.86 3.51 -20.58
C ALA A 159 16.46 3.03 -20.20
N GLU A 160 16.23 1.72 -20.11
CA GLU A 160 14.93 1.19 -19.69
C GLU A 160 14.60 1.63 -18.25
N ARG A 161 15.56 1.58 -17.33
CA ARG A 161 15.41 2.10 -15.96
C ARG A 161 14.95 3.56 -15.97
N ALA A 162 15.66 4.42 -16.70
CA ALA A 162 15.34 5.85 -16.77
C ALA A 162 13.92 6.07 -17.30
N ASN A 163 13.55 5.40 -18.40
CA ASN A 163 12.21 5.47 -18.98
C ASN A 163 11.10 5.04 -18.01
N TRP A 164 11.34 4.01 -17.18
CA TRP A 164 10.36 3.61 -16.16
C TRP A 164 10.23 4.63 -15.04
N ILE A 165 11.35 5.18 -14.55
CA ILE A 165 11.34 6.23 -13.52
C ILE A 165 10.60 7.48 -14.03
N GLU A 166 10.93 7.93 -15.23
CA GLU A 166 10.32 9.10 -15.87
C GLU A 166 8.81 8.92 -16.09
N ALA A 167 8.37 7.71 -16.47
CA ALA A 167 6.95 7.42 -16.61
C ALA A 167 6.20 7.36 -15.26
N ILE A 168 6.86 6.90 -14.19
CA ILE A 168 6.24 6.75 -12.86
C ILE A 168 6.19 8.09 -12.11
N LYS A 169 7.24 8.92 -12.22
CA LYS A 169 7.42 10.15 -11.43
C LYS A 169 6.25 11.14 -11.47
N PRO A 170 5.52 11.35 -12.59
CA PRO A 170 4.36 12.24 -12.61
C PRO A 170 3.13 11.70 -11.86
N LEU A 171 3.13 10.41 -11.50
CA LEU A 171 1.99 9.71 -10.91
C LEU A 171 2.15 9.48 -9.40
N THR A 172 3.30 9.85 -8.84
CA THR A 172 3.63 9.68 -7.43
C THR A 172 3.17 10.84 -6.57
#